data_AF-A0A3C1F909-F1
#
_entry.id   AF-A0A3C1F909-F1
#
_cell.length_a   1.000
_cell.length_b   1.000
_cell.length_c   1.000
_cell.angle_alpha   90.00
_cell.angle_beta   90.00
_cell.angle_gamma   90.00
#
_symmetry.space_group_name_H-M   'P 1'
#
loop_
_entity.id
_entity.type
_entity.pdbx_description
1 polymer ?
#
loop_
_entity_poly.entity_id
_entity_poly.type
_entity_poly.pdbx_seq_one_letter_code
_entity_poly.pdbx_strand_id
1 'polypeptide(L)'
;MKRFFIFICTLGLLGVSAQAQRLTSPFYTQLKSKMAGSVFAQKNPGLNRLAWMRYYPVSNRVVEPVGTWERIGYWFDSSDTVSAMAGYLYQMYISASVYGATQAPARLDENYFGALDSFEHMRDSFNVQDSLSFYNSHKKEIKARLANYFSQARLPKYNADDLKNDYVEAAFLNTLKNSAGKTGRAGFTLVRAKWTASIPAQEKAFFKKYMQASLQELSRQVVLYEENAASLDVLDKTAGRYNSSSKQYLYRPATDECAACTYASCRKICRAVVGRENARSASNLRLYEITMRSQKNRYLTAADGKTNFISPDGKKYPQWQYHAAALAVARRDGKFVPVVIDKFLFKEPVEFSAWLKKFDAKTTVMYLKPFRLRAADEKRLVSPDGRKGKNIVKDGRTYTPYPVGK
;
A
#
# COMPACT_ATOMS: atom_id res chain seq x y z
N MET A 1 -46.08 51.54 22.60
CA MET A 1 -45.69 50.44 21.70
C MET A 1 -44.34 50.76 21.05
N LYS A 2 -43.26 50.16 21.53
CA LYS A 2 -41.95 50.12 20.87
C LYS A 2 -41.44 48.69 21.00
N ARG A 3 -41.41 47.95 19.89
CA ARG A 3 -40.64 46.72 19.73
C ARG A 3 -39.30 47.14 19.13
N PHE A 4 -38.18 46.63 19.60
CA PHE A 4 -37.10 46.13 18.74
C PHE A 4 -36.06 45.34 19.54
N PHE A 5 -36.10 44.02 19.25
CA PHE A 5 -35.08 42.98 19.25
C PHE A 5 -33.72 43.21 19.93
N ILE A 6 -33.48 42.41 20.97
CA ILE A 6 -32.15 41.99 21.41
C ILE A 6 -31.61 40.98 20.39
N PHE A 7 -30.50 41.33 19.74
CA PHE A 7 -29.70 40.43 18.91
C PHE A 7 -28.91 39.52 19.85
N ILE A 8 -29.39 38.29 20.08
CA ILE A 8 -28.59 37.26 20.76
C ILE A 8 -27.59 36.71 19.75
N CYS A 9 -26.31 37.04 19.94
CA CYS A 9 -25.18 36.35 19.31
C CYS A 9 -25.15 34.89 19.77
N THR A 10 -25.98 34.03 19.16
CA THR A 10 -25.71 32.60 19.16
C THR A 10 -24.52 32.35 18.22
N LEU A 11 -23.33 32.33 18.81
CA LEU A 11 -22.18 31.55 18.38
C LEU A 11 -22.60 30.07 18.29
N GLY A 12 -23.36 29.77 17.25
CA GLY A 12 -23.60 28.41 16.81
C GLY A 12 -22.29 27.88 16.23
N LEU A 13 -21.63 27.03 17.00
CA LEU A 13 -20.73 25.99 16.52
C LEU A 13 -21.46 25.17 15.45
N LEU A 14 -21.57 25.71 14.24
CA LEU A 14 -21.86 24.94 13.05
C LEU A 14 -20.61 24.12 12.81
N GLY A 15 -20.65 22.87 13.27
CA GLY A 15 -19.78 21.83 12.79
C GLY A 15 -19.70 21.96 11.28
N VAL A 16 -18.48 22.16 10.78
CA VAL A 16 -18.19 22.17 9.36
C VAL A 16 -18.49 20.76 8.87
N SER A 17 -19.76 20.51 8.54
CA SER A 17 -20.14 19.39 7.71
C SER A 17 -19.28 19.54 6.46
N ALA A 18 -18.39 18.56 6.23
CA ALA A 18 -17.53 18.52 5.06
C ALA A 18 -18.42 18.50 3.81
N GLN A 19 -18.83 19.67 3.35
CA GLN A 19 -19.54 19.85 2.09
C GLN A 19 -18.57 19.34 1.03
N ALA A 20 -18.95 18.22 0.39
CA ALA A 20 -18.11 17.56 -0.57
C ALA A 20 -17.71 18.57 -1.67
N GLN A 21 -16.43 18.98 -1.63
CA GLN A 21 -15.92 20.07 -2.44
C GLN A 21 -15.99 19.65 -3.91
N ARG A 22 -16.76 20.40 -4.70
CA ARG A 22 -16.98 20.11 -6.13
C ARG A 22 -15.65 20.26 -6.88
N LEU A 23 -15.37 19.30 -7.74
CA LEU A 23 -14.20 19.32 -8.62
C LEU A 23 -14.56 20.07 -9.90
N THR A 24 -14.37 21.39 -9.89
CA THR A 24 -14.70 22.25 -11.03
C THR A 24 -13.57 23.22 -11.35
N SER A 25 -12.84 22.94 -12.42
CA SER A 25 -11.93 23.90 -13.07
C SER A 25 -11.92 23.63 -14.59
N PRO A 26 -11.60 24.63 -15.43
CA PRO A 26 -11.46 24.42 -16.88
C PRO A 26 -10.48 23.28 -17.21
N PHE A 27 -9.35 23.24 -16.50
CA PHE A 27 -8.36 22.17 -16.62
C PHE A 27 -8.94 20.79 -16.28
N TYR A 28 -9.62 20.66 -15.14
CA TYR A 28 -10.23 19.39 -14.73
C TYR A 28 -11.27 18.89 -15.74
N THR A 29 -12.11 19.78 -16.27
CA THR A 29 -13.09 19.43 -17.30
C THR A 29 -12.43 18.91 -18.58
N GLN A 30 -11.35 19.56 -19.04
CA GLN A 30 -10.59 19.11 -20.20
C GLN A 30 -9.92 17.74 -19.94
N LEU A 31 -9.33 17.55 -18.76
CA LEU A 31 -8.70 16.29 -18.36
C LEU A 31 -9.71 15.13 -18.31
N LYS A 32 -10.86 15.36 -17.68
CA LYS A 32 -11.97 14.40 -17.62
C LYS A 32 -12.47 14.02 -19.03
N SER A 33 -12.67 15.01 -19.91
CA SER A 33 -13.07 14.76 -21.30
C SER A 33 -12.03 13.91 -22.06
N LYS A 34 -10.74 14.27 -21.95
CA LYS A 34 -9.64 13.53 -22.59
C LYS A 34 -9.58 12.07 -22.13
N MET A 35 -9.81 11.82 -20.84
CA MET A 35 -9.72 10.48 -20.26
C MET A 35 -10.96 9.62 -20.52
N ALA A 36 -12.13 10.23 -20.74
CA ALA A 36 -13.37 9.54 -21.07
C ALA A 36 -13.48 9.12 -22.55
N GLY A 37 -12.62 9.68 -23.42
CA GLY A 37 -12.76 9.65 -24.89
C GLY A 37 -12.56 8.30 -25.60
N SER A 38 -12.56 7.15 -24.91
CA SER A 38 -12.57 5.84 -25.58
C SER A 38 -13.50 4.83 -24.91
N VAL A 39 -14.12 3.94 -25.70
CA VAL A 39 -14.94 2.82 -25.21
C VAL A 39 -14.13 1.93 -24.24
N PHE A 40 -12.84 1.77 -24.51
CA PHE A 40 -11.93 1.04 -23.63
C PHE A 40 -11.79 1.70 -22.25
N ALA A 41 -11.65 3.02 -22.19
CA ALA A 41 -11.59 3.77 -20.94
C ALA A 41 -12.87 3.65 -20.13
N GLN A 42 -14.03 3.63 -20.79
CA GLN A 42 -15.34 3.47 -20.14
C GLN A 42 -15.54 2.06 -19.58
N LYS A 43 -15.15 1.03 -20.33
CA LYS A 43 -15.27 -0.38 -19.89
C LYS A 43 -14.23 -0.78 -18.84
N ASN A 44 -13.07 -0.14 -18.84
CA ASN A 44 -11.96 -0.47 -17.94
C ASN A 44 -11.35 0.78 -17.30
N PRO A 45 -12.10 1.54 -16.48
CA PRO A 45 -11.62 2.80 -15.89
C PRO A 45 -10.40 2.56 -15.00
N GLY A 46 -10.34 1.45 -14.29
CA GLY A 46 -9.15 1.08 -13.54
C GLY A 46 -7.88 0.99 -14.40
N LEU A 47 -7.97 0.33 -15.56
CA LEU A 47 -6.84 0.17 -16.48
C LEU A 47 -6.45 1.47 -17.16
N ASN A 48 -7.43 2.30 -17.53
CA ASN A 48 -7.19 3.64 -18.03
C ASN A 48 -6.44 4.47 -16.99
N ARG A 49 -6.92 4.50 -15.75
CA ARG A 49 -6.27 5.20 -14.63
C ARG A 49 -4.82 4.81 -14.52
N LEU A 50 -4.54 3.52 -14.50
CA LEU A 50 -3.18 3.03 -14.40
C LEU A 50 -2.29 3.47 -15.54
N ALA A 51 -2.75 3.38 -16.79
CA ALA A 51 -1.96 3.85 -17.95
C ALA A 51 -1.46 5.29 -17.78
N TRP A 52 -2.23 6.11 -17.06
CA TRP A 52 -1.91 7.51 -16.74
C TRP A 52 -1.33 7.72 -15.35
N MET A 53 -1.43 6.74 -14.46
CA MET A 53 -0.59 6.75 -13.27
C MET A 53 0.83 6.70 -13.80
N ARG A 54 1.57 7.79 -13.63
CA ARG A 54 3.00 7.81 -13.91
C ARG A 54 3.62 6.63 -13.15
N TYR A 55 3.89 5.58 -13.90
CA TYR A 55 4.54 4.40 -13.40
C TYR A 55 5.97 4.80 -13.07
N TYR A 56 6.44 4.34 -11.93
CA TYR A 56 7.82 3.87 -11.79
C TYR A 56 7.85 2.49 -12.49
N PRO A 57 8.38 2.33 -13.71
CA PRO A 57 8.56 1.02 -14.32
C PRO A 57 9.23 0.04 -13.37
N VAL A 58 8.85 -1.24 -13.49
CA VAL A 58 9.64 -2.34 -12.93
C VAL A 58 11.04 -2.22 -13.48
N SER A 59 12.00 -1.88 -12.63
CA SER A 59 13.38 -2.05 -12.97
C SER A 59 13.62 -3.53 -13.27
N ASN A 60 13.96 -3.81 -14.52
CA ASN A 60 14.55 -5.06 -14.99
C ASN A 60 16.04 -5.16 -14.59
N ARG A 61 16.46 -4.49 -13.52
CA ARG A 61 17.81 -4.55 -12.95
C ARG A 61 17.71 -4.57 -11.42
N VAL A 62 18.42 -5.51 -10.80
CA VAL A 62 18.86 -5.36 -9.40
C VAL A 62 19.89 -4.23 -9.43
N VAL A 63 19.50 -3.05 -8.96
CA VAL A 63 20.39 -1.89 -8.90
C VAL A 63 20.81 -1.72 -7.44
N GLU A 64 22.09 -1.91 -7.16
CA GLU A 64 22.80 -1.08 -6.19
C GLU A 64 23.63 -0.05 -6.97
N PRO A 65 23.96 1.06 -6.31
CA PRO A 65 23.19 2.30 -6.37
C PRO A 65 23.36 3.01 -7.71
N VAL A 66 22.32 3.74 -8.08
CA VAL A 66 22.30 4.78 -9.13
C VAL A 66 22.06 4.30 -10.56
N GLY A 67 20.90 3.68 -10.81
CA GLY A 67 20.38 3.32 -12.11
C GLY A 67 19.01 3.94 -12.40
N THR A 68 19.00 5.06 -13.14
CA THR A 68 17.89 5.73 -13.88
C THR A 68 16.61 6.07 -13.09
N TRP A 69 16.13 5.22 -12.19
CA TRP A 69 15.26 5.55 -11.06
C TRP A 69 15.91 6.55 -10.12
N GLU A 70 17.22 6.43 -9.86
CA GLU A 70 17.98 7.49 -9.18
C GLU A 70 18.16 8.76 -10.02
N ARG A 71 17.90 8.79 -11.34
CA ARG A 71 17.85 10.08 -12.06
C ARG A 71 16.60 10.90 -11.78
N ILE A 72 15.53 10.27 -11.27
CA ILE A 72 14.42 10.99 -10.61
C ILE A 72 14.71 11.14 -9.11
N GLY A 73 15.46 10.18 -8.53
CA GLY A 73 15.93 10.17 -7.15
C GLY A 73 17.03 11.18 -6.77
N TYR A 74 17.51 12.00 -7.70
CA TYR A 74 18.53 13.04 -7.41
C TYR A 74 17.97 14.40 -6.96
N TRP A 75 16.70 14.47 -6.57
CA TRP A 75 16.07 15.74 -6.14
C TRP A 75 15.45 15.61 -4.77
N PHE A 76 16.22 15.07 -3.82
CA PHE A 76 15.69 14.71 -2.53
C PHE A 76 16.51 15.25 -1.33
N ASP A 77 16.38 16.56 -1.16
CA ASP A 77 16.59 17.33 0.09
C ASP A 77 15.58 18.49 0.10
N SER A 78 14.64 18.56 1.05
CA SER A 78 13.42 19.40 1.14
C SER A 78 12.47 19.42 -0.09
N SER A 79 13.02 19.10 -1.26
CA SER A 79 12.44 18.88 -2.58
C SER A 79 11.66 17.56 -2.68
N ASP A 80 11.82 16.64 -1.71
CA ASP A 80 11.02 15.42 -1.52
C ASP A 80 9.56 15.73 -1.31
N THR A 81 9.26 16.56 -0.33
CA THR A 81 7.88 16.80 0.07
C THR A 81 7.14 17.59 -1.01
N VAL A 82 7.80 18.56 -1.66
CA VAL A 82 7.27 19.28 -2.83
C VAL A 82 6.93 18.30 -3.96
N SER A 83 7.86 17.41 -4.30
CA SER A 83 7.66 16.44 -5.38
C SER A 83 6.61 15.39 -5.02
N ALA A 84 6.58 14.94 -3.76
CA ALA A 84 5.59 13.99 -3.26
C ALA A 84 4.19 14.59 -3.25
N MET A 85 4.06 15.86 -2.85
CA MET A 85 2.80 16.60 -2.90
C MET A 85 2.30 16.76 -4.33
N ALA A 86 3.18 17.18 -5.26
CA ALA A 86 2.84 17.29 -6.67
C ALA A 86 2.46 15.92 -7.28
N GLY A 87 3.17 14.85 -6.87
CA GLY A 87 2.88 13.48 -7.26
C GLY A 87 1.50 13.02 -6.78
N TYR A 88 1.17 13.27 -5.51
CA TYR A 88 -0.14 13.00 -4.94
C TYR A 88 -1.25 13.74 -5.71
N LEU A 89 -1.09 15.06 -5.90
CA LEU A 89 -2.08 15.88 -6.63
C LEU A 89 -2.27 15.37 -8.07
N TYR A 90 -1.19 15.06 -8.78
CA TYR A 90 -1.25 14.44 -10.11
C TYR A 90 -2.08 13.16 -10.08
N GLN A 91 -1.76 12.21 -9.21
CA GLN A 91 -2.49 10.94 -9.11
C GLN A 91 -3.97 11.14 -8.73
N MET A 92 -4.28 12.14 -7.90
CA MET A 92 -5.66 12.50 -7.58
C MET A 92 -6.42 13.07 -8.78
N TYR A 93 -5.81 13.99 -9.54
CA TYR A 93 -6.39 14.50 -10.78
C TYR A 93 -6.65 13.37 -11.80
N ILE A 94 -5.68 12.46 -12.00
CA ILE A 94 -5.86 11.28 -12.87
C ILE A 94 -7.04 10.44 -12.36
N SER A 95 -7.03 10.06 -11.09
CA SER A 95 -8.04 9.18 -10.49
C SER A 95 -9.45 9.78 -10.58
N ALA A 96 -9.59 11.05 -10.19
CA ALA A 96 -10.86 11.77 -10.24
C ALA A 96 -11.37 11.91 -11.67
N SER A 97 -10.49 12.19 -12.64
CA SER A 97 -10.87 12.36 -14.04
C SER A 97 -11.31 11.04 -14.68
N VAL A 98 -10.56 9.96 -14.45
CA VAL A 98 -10.88 8.63 -15.00
C VAL A 98 -12.16 8.05 -14.41
N TYR A 99 -12.39 8.24 -13.11
CA TYR A 99 -13.64 7.81 -12.48
C TYR A 99 -14.79 8.80 -12.67
N GLY A 100 -14.58 9.87 -13.44
CA GLY A 100 -15.60 10.87 -13.72
C GLY A 100 -16.16 11.56 -12.48
N ALA A 101 -15.38 11.66 -11.41
CA ALA A 101 -15.80 12.20 -10.13
C ALA A 101 -16.34 13.64 -10.27
N THR A 102 -17.30 14.00 -9.45
CA THR A 102 -17.80 15.38 -9.35
C THR A 102 -17.33 16.06 -8.07
N GLN A 103 -16.84 15.28 -7.11
CA GLN A 103 -16.40 15.70 -5.79
C GLN A 103 -15.16 14.90 -5.37
N ALA A 104 -14.29 15.51 -4.55
CA ALA A 104 -13.24 14.78 -3.88
C ALA A 104 -13.84 13.80 -2.86
N PRO A 105 -13.28 12.58 -2.70
CA PRO A 105 -13.79 11.66 -1.68
C PRO A 105 -13.44 12.19 -0.28
N ALA A 106 -14.25 11.87 0.73
CA ALA A 106 -13.98 12.34 2.10
C ALA A 106 -12.67 11.78 2.68
N ARG A 107 -12.33 10.55 2.28
CA ARG A 107 -11.10 9.82 2.59
C ARG A 107 -10.66 9.03 1.38
N LEU A 108 -9.37 8.71 1.28
CA LEU A 108 -8.88 7.74 0.31
C LEU A 108 -9.44 6.35 0.62
N ASP A 109 -9.78 5.64 -0.45
CA ASP A 109 -10.16 4.24 -0.44
C ASP A 109 -9.28 3.45 -1.43
N GLU A 110 -9.40 2.12 -1.45
CA GLU A 110 -8.53 1.27 -2.28
C GLU A 110 -8.61 1.54 -3.80
N ASN A 111 -9.59 2.30 -4.29
CA ASN A 111 -9.68 2.71 -5.69
C ASN A 111 -8.69 3.83 -6.04
N TYR A 112 -8.18 4.56 -5.04
CA TYR A 112 -7.14 5.58 -5.20
C TYR A 112 -5.73 5.01 -5.09
N PHE A 113 -5.58 3.71 -5.36
CA PHE A 113 -4.34 2.96 -5.34
C PHE A 113 -3.15 3.72 -5.93
N GLY A 114 -2.11 3.95 -5.14
CA GLY A 114 -0.90 4.65 -5.56
C GLY A 114 -0.98 6.17 -5.65
N ALA A 115 -2.06 6.79 -5.16
CA ALA A 115 -2.03 8.21 -4.81
C ALA A 115 -0.95 8.52 -3.75
N LEU A 116 -0.69 7.58 -2.84
CA LEU A 116 0.31 7.72 -1.78
C LEU A 116 1.72 7.25 -2.18
N ASP A 117 1.92 6.79 -3.42
CA ASP A 117 3.20 6.18 -3.83
C ASP A 117 4.37 7.13 -3.62
N SER A 118 4.21 8.40 -3.98
CA SER A 118 5.29 9.39 -3.86
C SER A 118 5.64 9.69 -2.39
N PHE A 119 4.68 9.68 -1.47
CA PHE A 119 4.94 9.80 -0.03
C PHE A 119 5.63 8.55 0.54
N GLU A 120 5.19 7.36 0.13
CA GLU A 120 5.80 6.09 0.54
C GLU A 120 7.21 5.89 -0.06
N HIS A 121 7.56 6.70 -1.07
CA HIS A 121 8.87 6.72 -1.68
C HIS A 121 9.89 7.60 -0.94
N MET A 122 9.42 8.55 -0.14
CA MET A 122 10.26 9.49 0.60
C MET A 122 11.15 8.75 1.59
N ARG A 123 12.35 9.30 1.80
CA ARG A 123 13.26 8.80 2.84
C ARG A 123 12.70 9.10 4.22
N ASP A 124 12.29 10.35 4.40
CA ASP A 124 11.77 10.86 5.67
C ASP A 124 10.25 10.90 5.66
N SER A 125 9.64 10.57 6.80
CA SER A 125 8.19 10.59 6.93
C SER A 125 7.67 12.02 6.94
N PHE A 126 6.65 12.29 6.13
CA PHE A 126 5.89 13.55 6.19
C PHE A 126 4.57 13.34 6.93
N ASN A 127 4.24 14.23 7.88
CA ASN A 127 2.92 14.26 8.48
C ASN A 127 1.93 14.90 7.51
N VAL A 128 1.05 14.09 6.92
CA VAL A 128 0.12 14.58 5.91
C VAL A 128 -0.98 15.49 6.46
N GLN A 129 -1.10 15.60 7.79
CA GLN A 129 -2.00 16.57 8.42
C GLN A 129 -1.58 18.03 8.15
N ASP A 130 -0.29 18.24 7.88
CA ASP A 130 0.30 19.54 7.54
C ASP A 130 0.28 19.82 6.03
N SER A 131 -0.41 18.99 5.24
CA SER A 131 -0.39 19.06 3.78
C SER A 131 -0.88 20.39 3.21
N LEU A 132 -1.91 21.00 3.80
CA LEU A 132 -2.44 22.30 3.34
C LEU A 132 -1.49 23.47 3.64
N SER A 133 -0.94 23.53 4.86
CA SER A 133 0.01 24.58 5.24
C SER A 133 1.28 24.47 4.40
N PHE A 134 1.81 23.25 4.25
CA PHE A 134 2.96 22.99 3.39
C PHE A 134 2.69 23.38 1.94
N TYR A 135 1.53 22.99 1.38
CA TYR A 135 1.17 23.35 0.00
C TYR A 135 1.12 24.86 -0.19
N ASN A 136 0.55 25.61 0.75
CA ASN A 136 0.47 27.06 0.64
C ASN A 136 1.85 27.73 0.67
N SER A 137 2.77 27.24 1.51
CA SER A 137 4.14 27.75 1.61
C SER A 137 5.01 27.42 0.38
N HIS A 138 4.70 26.34 -0.34
CA HIS A 138 5.48 25.87 -1.49
C HIS A 138 4.66 25.79 -2.79
N LYS A 139 3.60 26.60 -2.89
CA LYS A 139 2.58 26.50 -3.94
C LYS A 139 3.19 26.59 -5.33
N LYS A 140 4.09 27.57 -5.54
CA LYS A 140 4.70 27.85 -6.84
C LYS A 140 5.51 26.65 -7.33
N GLU A 141 6.32 26.05 -6.47
CA GLU A 141 7.17 24.91 -6.78
C GLU A 141 6.33 23.66 -7.05
N ILE A 142 5.33 23.38 -6.20
CA ILE A 142 4.43 22.22 -6.35
C ILE A 142 3.68 22.30 -7.68
N LYS A 143 3.12 23.47 -8.00
CA LYS A 143 2.37 23.67 -9.25
C LYS A 143 3.25 23.59 -10.50
N ALA A 144 4.49 24.10 -10.44
CA ALA A 144 5.45 23.95 -11.53
C ALA A 144 5.78 22.47 -11.79
N ARG A 145 5.96 21.67 -10.73
CA ARG A 145 6.14 20.21 -10.86
C ARG A 145 4.91 19.54 -11.44
N LEU A 146 3.71 19.93 -11.00
CA LEU A 146 2.45 19.41 -11.53
C LEU A 146 2.27 19.71 -13.02
N ALA A 147 2.59 20.93 -13.47
CA ALA A 147 2.60 21.32 -14.88
C ALA A 147 3.53 20.42 -15.72
N ASN A 148 4.74 20.18 -15.22
CA ASN A 148 5.69 19.28 -15.85
C ASN A 148 5.15 17.83 -15.91
N TYR A 149 4.49 17.35 -14.85
CA TYR A 149 3.90 16.01 -14.83
C TYR A 149 2.79 15.82 -15.89
N PHE A 150 1.92 16.80 -16.10
CA PHE A 150 0.94 16.73 -17.18
C PHE A 150 1.59 16.85 -18.56
N SER A 151 2.60 17.72 -18.72
CA SER A 151 3.34 17.90 -19.97
C SER A 151 4.04 16.62 -20.44
N GLN A 152 4.90 15.99 -19.62
CA GLN A 152 5.60 14.79 -20.10
C GLN A 152 4.67 13.57 -20.25
N ALA A 153 3.48 13.61 -19.63
CA ALA A 153 2.43 12.61 -19.86
C ALA A 153 1.62 12.87 -21.14
N ARG A 154 1.87 13.98 -21.85
CA ARG A 154 1.11 14.42 -23.04
C ARG A 154 -0.41 14.52 -22.77
N LEU A 155 -0.75 14.95 -21.55
CA LEU A 155 -2.11 15.24 -21.11
C LEU A 155 -2.43 16.74 -21.31
N PRO A 156 -3.69 17.17 -21.17
CA PRO A 156 -4.05 18.58 -21.25
C PRO A 156 -3.11 19.47 -20.42
N LYS A 157 -2.80 20.66 -20.95
CA LYS A 157 -1.84 21.57 -20.31
C LYS A 157 -2.42 22.07 -18.98
N TYR A 158 -1.74 21.76 -17.89
CA TYR A 158 -2.06 22.31 -16.58
C TYR A 158 -1.58 23.77 -16.50
N ASN A 159 -2.49 24.68 -16.16
CA ASN A 159 -2.19 26.09 -15.94
C ASN A 159 -1.96 26.34 -14.44
N ALA A 160 -0.72 26.66 -14.07
CA ALA A 160 -0.34 26.93 -12.68
C ALA A 160 -1.01 28.19 -12.12
N ASP A 161 -1.32 29.16 -12.98
CA ASP A 161 -1.86 30.47 -12.58
C ASP A 161 -3.39 30.47 -12.46
N ASP A 162 -4.07 29.39 -12.85
CA ASP A 162 -5.53 29.28 -12.72
C ASP A 162 -5.92 29.00 -11.27
N LEU A 163 -6.46 30.03 -10.60
CA LEU A 163 -6.95 29.97 -9.22
C LEU A 163 -8.08 28.94 -9.02
N LYS A 164 -8.78 28.52 -10.08
CA LYS A 164 -9.79 27.45 -9.97
C LYS A 164 -9.15 26.09 -9.66
N ASN A 165 -7.88 25.89 -10.02
CA ASN A 165 -7.14 24.68 -9.67
C ASN A 165 -6.81 24.64 -8.17
N ASP A 166 -6.64 25.77 -7.49
CA ASP A 166 -6.37 25.83 -6.04
C ASP A 166 -7.52 25.21 -5.24
N TYR A 167 -8.78 25.45 -5.65
CA TYR A 167 -9.95 24.86 -4.99
C TYR A 167 -9.97 23.33 -5.13
N VAL A 168 -9.62 22.81 -6.31
CA VAL A 168 -9.53 21.38 -6.56
C VAL A 168 -8.38 20.75 -5.76
N GLU A 169 -7.23 21.40 -5.73
CA GLU A 169 -6.05 20.95 -5.00
C GLU A 169 -6.31 20.96 -3.50
N ALA A 170 -6.90 22.02 -2.95
CA ALA A 170 -7.32 22.06 -1.55
C ALA A 170 -8.28 20.91 -1.19
N ALA A 171 -9.21 20.55 -2.08
CA ALA A 171 -10.10 19.41 -1.88
C ALA A 171 -9.37 18.06 -1.82
N PHE A 172 -8.39 17.87 -2.69
CA PHE A 172 -7.52 16.69 -2.64
C PHE A 172 -6.64 16.68 -1.39
N LEU A 173 -6.12 17.80 -0.94
CA LEU A 173 -5.30 17.87 0.28
C LEU A 173 -6.14 17.64 1.54
N ASN A 174 -7.38 18.12 1.57
CA ASN A 174 -8.35 17.77 2.62
C ASN A 174 -8.62 16.26 2.65
N THR A 175 -8.78 15.63 1.48
CA THR A 175 -8.90 14.16 1.37
C THR A 175 -7.70 13.47 2.01
N LEU A 176 -6.48 13.93 1.69
CA LEU A 176 -5.23 13.37 2.20
C LEU A 176 -5.16 13.46 3.73
N LYS A 177 -5.42 14.66 4.27
CA LYS A 177 -5.46 14.93 5.70
C LYS A 177 -6.48 14.05 6.42
N ASN A 178 -7.68 13.91 5.86
CA ASN A 178 -8.75 13.10 6.45
C ASN A 178 -8.47 11.60 6.42
N SER A 179 -7.56 11.17 5.54
CA SER A 179 -7.04 9.81 5.45
C SER A 179 -5.94 9.49 6.46
N ALA A 180 -5.45 10.48 7.21
CA ALA A 180 -4.40 10.31 8.20
C ALA A 180 -4.91 9.58 9.46
N GLY A 181 -4.12 8.63 9.95
CA GLY A 181 -4.27 8.08 11.30
C GLY A 181 -3.67 9.00 12.37
N LYS A 182 -3.65 8.53 13.63
CA LYS A 182 -3.07 9.27 14.77
C LYS A 182 -1.60 9.65 14.58
N THR A 183 -0.86 8.87 13.78
CA THR A 183 0.58 9.08 13.52
C THR A 183 0.84 10.02 12.34
N GLY A 184 -0.19 10.67 11.78
CA GLY A 184 -0.04 11.55 10.62
C GLY A 184 0.18 10.84 9.29
N ARG A 185 0.27 9.50 9.27
CA ARG A 185 0.39 8.70 8.04
C ARG A 185 -0.99 8.48 7.42
N ALA A 186 -1.12 8.79 6.14
CA ALA A 186 -2.34 8.52 5.38
C ALA A 186 -2.49 7.02 5.08
N GLY A 187 -3.73 6.54 5.10
CA GLY A 187 -4.10 5.19 4.69
C GLY A 187 -5.41 5.17 3.92
N PHE A 188 -5.74 3.99 3.40
CA PHE A 188 -6.93 3.72 2.61
C PHE A 188 -7.99 3.05 3.49
N THR A 189 -9.20 3.59 3.48
CA THR A 189 -10.37 2.89 4.01
C THR A 189 -10.77 1.74 3.09
N LEU A 190 -11.37 0.68 3.65
CA LEU A 190 -11.81 -0.45 2.85
C LEU A 190 -13.24 -0.19 2.36
N VAL A 191 -13.42 -0.11 1.05
CA VAL A 191 -14.73 -0.06 0.41
C VAL A 191 -14.90 -1.24 -0.56
N ARG A 192 -15.92 -1.17 -1.41
CA ARG A 192 -16.08 -2.13 -2.50
C ARG A 192 -15.10 -1.78 -3.62
N ALA A 193 -14.06 -2.59 -3.76
CA ALA A 193 -13.10 -2.46 -4.84
C ALA A 193 -13.80 -2.50 -6.21
N LYS A 194 -13.56 -1.48 -7.05
CA LYS A 194 -14.07 -1.41 -8.44
C LYS A 194 -13.33 -2.36 -9.39
N TRP A 195 -12.27 -2.99 -8.89
CA TRP A 195 -11.40 -3.90 -9.63
C TRP A 195 -11.94 -5.33 -9.53
N THR A 196 -12.82 -5.73 -10.45
CA THR A 196 -13.53 -7.02 -10.41
C THR A 196 -13.03 -8.03 -11.44
N ALA A 197 -11.93 -7.74 -12.14
CA ALA A 197 -11.37 -8.67 -13.11
C ALA A 197 -10.85 -9.93 -12.40
N SER A 198 -11.26 -11.10 -12.91
CA SER A 198 -10.78 -12.40 -12.44
C SER A 198 -9.31 -12.61 -12.80
N ILE A 199 -8.60 -13.39 -11.98
CA ILE A 199 -7.22 -13.76 -12.25
C ILE A 199 -7.20 -14.86 -13.33
N PRO A 200 -6.53 -14.66 -14.48
CA PRO A 200 -6.39 -15.73 -15.45
C PRO A 200 -5.53 -16.87 -14.88
N ALA A 201 -5.80 -18.10 -15.34
CA ALA A 201 -5.18 -19.30 -14.78
C ALA A 201 -3.64 -19.27 -14.84
N GLN A 202 -3.07 -18.70 -15.92
CA GLN A 202 -1.63 -18.58 -16.10
C GLN A 202 -0.99 -17.68 -15.04
N GLU A 203 -1.58 -16.51 -14.75
CA GLU A 203 -1.15 -15.59 -13.70
C GLU A 203 -1.26 -16.25 -12.33
N LYS A 204 -2.38 -16.93 -12.06
CA LYS A 204 -2.59 -17.64 -10.80
C LYS A 204 -1.50 -18.70 -10.58
N ALA A 205 -1.18 -19.49 -11.61
CA ALA A 205 -0.11 -20.49 -11.56
C ALA A 205 1.28 -19.85 -11.37
N PHE A 206 1.56 -18.75 -12.08
CA PHE A 206 2.81 -18.00 -11.95
C PHE A 206 3.02 -17.49 -10.52
N PHE A 207 2.03 -16.80 -9.94
CA PHE A 207 2.13 -16.27 -8.59
C PHE A 207 2.13 -17.39 -7.53
N LYS A 208 1.39 -18.48 -7.75
CA LYS A 208 1.39 -19.66 -6.87
C LYS A 208 2.77 -20.31 -6.77
N LYS A 209 3.50 -20.43 -7.89
CA LYS A 209 4.88 -20.93 -7.91
C LYS A 209 5.78 -20.12 -6.97
N TYR A 210 5.72 -18.79 -7.02
CA TYR A 210 6.58 -17.94 -6.18
C TYR A 210 6.12 -17.88 -4.73
N MET A 211 4.81 -17.97 -4.48
CA MET A 211 4.29 -18.16 -3.12
C MET A 211 4.86 -19.42 -2.47
N GLN A 212 4.82 -20.56 -3.19
CA GLN A 212 5.37 -21.83 -2.70
C GLN A 212 6.89 -21.78 -2.51
N ALA A 213 7.62 -21.22 -3.48
CA ALA A 213 9.06 -21.08 -3.39
C ALA A 213 9.51 -20.18 -2.22
N SER A 214 8.76 -19.11 -1.90
CA SER A 214 9.01 -18.27 -0.72
C SER A 214 8.83 -19.05 0.57
N LEU A 215 7.75 -19.81 0.69
CA LEU A 215 7.47 -20.61 1.88
C LEU A 215 8.55 -21.68 2.09
N GLN A 216 8.95 -22.38 1.03
CA GLN A 216 10.02 -23.37 1.10
C GLN A 216 11.38 -22.77 1.50
N GLU A 217 11.66 -21.54 1.08
CA GLU A 217 12.86 -20.83 1.49
C GLU A 217 12.78 -20.43 2.96
N LEU A 218 11.69 -19.79 3.37
CA LEU A 218 11.50 -19.31 4.74
C LEU A 218 11.45 -20.47 5.74
N SER A 219 10.83 -21.60 5.38
CA SER A 219 10.80 -22.80 6.24
C SER A 219 12.20 -23.40 6.49
N ARG A 220 13.19 -23.09 5.64
CA ARG A 220 14.58 -23.51 5.80
C ARG A 220 15.42 -22.48 6.56
N GLN A 221 14.97 -21.22 6.59
CA GLN A 221 15.60 -20.13 7.32
C GLN A 221 15.07 -20.17 8.76
N VAL A 222 15.67 -21.04 9.58
CA VAL A 222 15.29 -21.26 10.98
C VAL A 222 15.59 -20.02 11.81
N VAL A 223 14.62 -19.62 12.62
CA VAL A 223 14.71 -18.43 13.46
C VAL A 223 14.13 -18.71 14.86
N LEU A 224 14.96 -18.81 15.92
CA LEU A 224 14.50 -19.14 17.28
C LEU A 224 14.10 -17.87 18.06
N TYR A 225 12.87 -17.77 18.57
CA TYR A 225 12.43 -16.68 19.44
C TYR A 225 12.21 -17.20 20.88
N GLU A 226 12.70 -16.46 21.86
CA GLU A 226 12.30 -16.62 23.26
C GLU A 226 11.45 -15.39 23.64
N GLU A 227 10.16 -15.45 23.31
CA GLU A 227 9.19 -14.45 23.74
C GLU A 227 7.90 -15.12 24.22
N ASN A 228 7.30 -14.57 25.27
CA ASN A 228 5.95 -14.88 25.73
C ASN A 228 4.89 -14.29 24.77
N ALA A 229 5.05 -14.48 23.45
CA ALA A 229 4.16 -13.97 22.42
C ALA A 229 3.39 -15.11 21.74
N ALA A 230 2.17 -14.84 21.29
CA ALA A 230 1.32 -15.84 20.68
C ALA A 230 1.86 -16.25 19.29
N SER A 231 2.31 -17.51 19.19
CA SER A 231 3.06 -18.05 18.05
C SER A 231 2.17 -18.63 16.93
N LEU A 232 2.71 -18.75 15.72
CA LEU A 232 2.09 -19.38 14.54
C LEU A 232 2.36 -20.90 14.43
N ASP A 233 2.56 -21.60 15.55
CA ASP A 233 2.85 -23.05 15.69
C ASP A 233 1.91 -23.98 14.88
N VAL A 234 0.81 -23.38 14.46
CA VAL A 234 -0.32 -23.89 13.74
C VAL A 234 -0.02 -24.10 12.24
N LEU A 235 1.07 -23.55 11.67
CA LEU A 235 1.38 -23.50 10.22
C LEU A 235 2.18 -24.68 9.60
N ASP A 236 2.13 -25.89 10.20
CA ASP A 236 2.64 -27.20 9.69
C ASP A 236 4.09 -27.53 10.15
N LYS A 237 4.31 -28.28 11.26
CA LYS A 237 4.26 -29.75 11.51
C LYS A 237 5.46 -30.64 11.06
N THR A 238 6.67 -30.14 10.82
CA THR A 238 7.82 -31.03 10.53
C THR A 238 9.05 -30.97 11.45
N ALA A 239 9.00 -30.37 12.65
CA ALA A 239 9.97 -30.70 13.71
C ALA A 239 9.55 -30.29 15.14
N GLY A 240 8.60 -30.99 15.76
CA GLY A 240 8.39 -30.89 17.22
C GLY A 240 9.44 -31.67 18.03
N ARG A 241 9.66 -31.32 19.32
CA ARG A 241 9.58 -32.21 20.52
C ARG A 241 10.03 -31.50 21.82
N TYR A 242 9.48 -31.99 22.93
CA TYR A 242 9.29 -31.36 24.25
C TYR A 242 10.25 -31.87 25.34
N ASN A 243 10.44 -31.10 26.42
CA ASN A 243 10.79 -31.62 27.75
C ASN A 243 10.04 -30.85 28.88
N SER A 244 10.06 -31.43 30.08
CA SER A 244 9.08 -31.29 31.18
C SER A 244 9.00 -29.96 31.93
N SER A 245 9.66 -28.89 31.47
CA SER A 245 9.70 -27.62 32.23
C SER A 245 9.56 -26.34 31.42
N SER A 246 9.54 -26.38 30.08
CA SER A 246 9.20 -25.20 29.28
C SER A 246 8.81 -25.56 27.85
N LYS A 247 7.72 -24.96 27.36
CA LYS A 247 7.38 -24.97 25.93
C LYS A 247 8.25 -23.91 25.23
N GLN A 248 9.10 -24.32 24.30
CA GLN A 248 9.82 -23.41 23.41
C GLN A 248 9.34 -23.64 21.97
N TYR A 249 8.84 -22.58 21.34
CA TYR A 249 8.38 -22.57 19.96
C TYR A 249 9.35 -21.76 19.10
N LEU A 250 9.75 -22.31 17.95
CA LEU A 250 10.79 -21.77 17.06
C LEU A 250 10.17 -21.03 15.87
N TYR A 251 9.55 -19.87 16.09
CA TYR A 251 8.90 -19.13 15.01
C TYR A 251 9.01 -17.61 15.18
N ARG A 252 9.06 -16.90 14.04
CA ARG A 252 8.79 -15.45 14.00
C ARG A 252 7.38 -15.18 14.56
N PRO A 253 7.18 -14.11 15.36
CA PRO A 253 5.84 -13.65 15.70
C PRO A 253 4.98 -13.57 14.45
N ALA A 254 3.67 -13.82 14.60
CA ALA A 254 2.79 -13.99 13.45
C ALA A 254 2.86 -12.85 12.42
N THR A 255 2.97 -11.65 12.96
CA THR A 255 3.13 -10.40 12.24
C THR A 255 4.41 -10.36 11.41
N ASP A 256 5.52 -10.84 11.96
CA ASP A 256 6.85 -10.78 11.33
C ASP A 256 7.03 -11.88 10.30
N GLU A 257 6.36 -13.02 10.49
CA GLU A 257 6.28 -14.09 9.48
C GLU A 257 5.47 -13.64 8.26
N CYS A 258 4.37 -12.89 8.47
CA CYS A 258 3.60 -12.30 7.38
C CYS A 258 4.43 -11.30 6.57
N ALA A 259 5.20 -10.43 7.24
CA ALA A 259 6.09 -9.48 6.60
C ALA A 259 7.22 -10.18 5.81
N ALA A 260 7.83 -11.21 6.40
CA ALA A 260 8.87 -12.00 5.76
C ALA A 260 8.38 -12.73 4.50
N CYS A 261 7.23 -13.41 4.58
CA CYS A 261 6.62 -14.09 3.44
C CYS A 261 6.22 -13.10 2.34
N THR A 262 5.72 -11.93 2.72
CA THR A 262 5.42 -10.83 1.79
C THR A 262 6.68 -10.39 1.04
N TYR A 263 7.75 -10.05 1.79
CA TYR A 263 9.01 -9.61 1.20
C TYR A 263 9.64 -10.69 0.30
N ALA A 264 9.74 -11.93 0.77
CA ALA A 264 10.32 -13.04 0.01
C ALA A 264 9.56 -13.28 -1.31
N SER A 265 8.23 -13.20 -1.26
CA SER A 265 7.37 -13.35 -2.46
C SER A 265 7.58 -12.22 -3.44
N CYS A 266 7.53 -10.96 -2.98
CA CYS A 266 7.81 -9.80 -3.83
C CYS A 266 9.21 -9.89 -4.46
N ARG A 267 10.24 -10.19 -3.66
CA ARG A 267 11.62 -10.35 -4.14
C ARG A 267 11.75 -11.40 -5.24
N LYS A 268 11.20 -12.60 -5.02
CA LYS A 268 11.27 -13.69 -6.01
C LYS A 268 10.51 -13.35 -7.29
N ILE A 269 9.33 -12.72 -7.18
CA ILE A 269 8.56 -12.29 -8.34
C ILE A 269 9.32 -11.20 -9.11
N CYS A 270 9.88 -10.20 -8.42
CA CYS A 270 10.74 -9.19 -9.03
C CYS A 270 11.86 -9.84 -9.85
N ARG A 271 12.66 -10.72 -9.24
CA ARG A 271 13.78 -11.40 -9.90
C ARG A 271 13.32 -12.26 -11.10
N ALA A 272 12.18 -12.91 -10.97
CA ALA A 272 11.61 -13.73 -12.04
C ALA A 272 11.11 -12.95 -13.25
N VAL A 273 10.56 -11.77 -13.04
CA VAL A 273 10.09 -10.89 -14.12
C VAL A 273 11.27 -10.19 -14.79
N VAL A 274 12.29 -9.83 -14.02
CA VAL A 274 13.57 -9.27 -14.53
C VAL A 274 14.28 -10.27 -15.46
N GLY A 275 14.31 -11.56 -15.11
CA GLY A 275 15.01 -12.60 -15.89
C GLY A 275 14.33 -13.04 -17.18
N ARG A 276 13.28 -12.35 -17.66
CA ARG A 276 12.60 -12.66 -18.93
C ARG A 276 13.09 -11.70 -20.02
N GLU A 277 13.68 -12.24 -21.08
CA GLU A 277 14.26 -11.49 -22.20
C GLU A 277 13.26 -10.59 -22.97
N ASN A 278 11.95 -10.80 -22.81
CA ASN A 278 10.90 -9.97 -23.41
C ASN A 278 10.55 -8.75 -22.54
N ALA A 279 11.43 -7.74 -22.55
CA ALA A 279 11.35 -6.49 -21.79
C ALA A 279 10.03 -5.70 -21.95
N ARG A 280 9.29 -5.86 -23.07
CA ARG A 280 7.99 -5.19 -23.28
C ARG A 280 6.84 -5.75 -22.44
N SER A 281 6.96 -6.99 -21.95
CA SER A 281 5.95 -7.62 -21.08
C SER A 281 6.22 -7.38 -19.58
N ALA A 282 7.47 -7.09 -19.22
CA ALA A 282 7.94 -6.91 -17.84
C ALA A 282 7.63 -5.52 -17.25
N SER A 283 7.42 -4.49 -18.09
CA SER A 283 7.13 -3.10 -17.68
C SER A 283 5.75 -2.87 -17.06
N ASN A 284 4.96 -3.94 -16.92
CA ASN A 284 3.51 -3.90 -16.65
C ASN A 284 3.10 -4.57 -15.33
N LEU A 285 4.05 -5.05 -14.54
CA LEU A 285 3.80 -5.52 -13.18
C LEU A 285 4.05 -4.35 -12.22
N ARG A 286 3.29 -4.20 -11.14
CA ARG A 286 3.77 -3.48 -9.96
C ARG A 286 3.65 -4.40 -8.76
N LEU A 287 4.58 -4.25 -7.83
CA LEU A 287 4.56 -5.01 -6.60
C LEU A 287 4.47 -4.05 -5.43
N TYR A 288 3.59 -4.39 -4.50
CA TYR A 288 3.38 -3.63 -3.29
C TYR A 288 3.36 -4.57 -2.10
N GLU A 289 3.86 -4.07 -0.99
CA GLU A 289 3.52 -4.58 0.33
C GLU A 289 2.20 -3.93 0.73
N ILE A 290 1.16 -4.75 0.94
CA ILE A 290 -0.08 -4.31 1.57
C ILE A 290 0.01 -4.62 3.07
N THR A 291 -0.33 -3.66 3.91
CA THR A 291 -0.50 -3.87 5.34
C THR A 291 -1.90 -3.47 5.79
N MET A 292 -2.59 -4.34 6.52
CA MET A 292 -3.85 -4.06 7.22
C MET A 292 -3.58 -3.75 8.68
N ARG A 293 -4.18 -2.68 9.22
CA ARG A 293 -4.13 -2.32 10.65
C ARG A 293 -5.50 -1.91 11.16
N SER A 294 -5.73 -2.07 12.46
CA SER A 294 -6.94 -1.50 13.08
C SER A 294 -6.77 0.01 13.29
N GLN A 295 -7.84 0.77 13.01
CA GLN A 295 -7.94 2.20 13.29
C GLN A 295 -8.39 2.50 14.73
N LYS A 296 -9.13 1.57 15.34
CA LYS A 296 -9.81 1.78 16.63
C LYS A 296 -9.25 0.91 17.75
N ASN A 297 -8.79 -0.29 17.41
CA ASN A 297 -8.46 -1.32 18.38
C ASN A 297 -6.97 -1.66 18.32
N ARG A 298 -6.50 -2.39 19.34
CA ARG A 298 -5.13 -2.95 19.34
C ARG A 298 -4.94 -4.04 18.28
N TYR A 299 -6.01 -4.75 17.92
CA TYR A 299 -5.98 -5.91 17.03
C TYR A 299 -6.94 -5.76 15.85
N LEU A 300 -6.59 -6.40 14.74
CA LEU A 300 -7.43 -6.57 13.57
C LEU A 300 -8.68 -7.40 13.91
N THR A 301 -9.76 -7.09 13.21
CA THR A 301 -11.03 -7.80 13.29
C THR A 301 -11.31 -8.42 11.93
N ALA A 302 -11.66 -9.70 11.92
CA ALA A 302 -12.10 -10.41 10.73
C ALA A 302 -13.48 -9.92 10.29
N ALA A 303 -13.85 -10.18 9.04
CA ALA A 303 -15.12 -9.72 8.48
C ALA A 303 -16.37 -10.25 9.21
N ASP A 304 -16.24 -11.36 9.95
CA ASP A 304 -17.32 -11.93 10.79
C ASP A 304 -17.39 -11.29 12.20
N GLY A 305 -16.62 -10.24 12.46
CA GLY A 305 -16.58 -9.52 13.73
C GLY A 305 -15.68 -10.16 14.79
N LYS A 306 -15.03 -11.30 14.50
CA LYS A 306 -14.14 -11.98 15.46
C LYS A 306 -12.72 -11.42 15.38
N THR A 307 -11.97 -11.52 16.48
CA THR A 307 -10.57 -11.04 16.54
C THR A 307 -9.55 -12.07 16.06
N ASN A 308 -9.98 -13.30 15.78
CA ASN A 308 -9.09 -14.38 15.35
C ASN A 308 -9.39 -14.74 13.90
N PHE A 309 -8.34 -14.71 13.07
CA PHE A 309 -8.41 -15.15 11.68
C PHE A 309 -8.28 -16.67 11.60
N ILE A 310 -8.87 -17.28 10.57
CA ILE A 310 -8.83 -18.72 10.33
C ILE A 310 -7.93 -18.98 9.13
N SER A 311 -6.97 -19.89 9.29
CA SER A 311 -6.13 -20.36 8.21
C SER A 311 -6.94 -21.11 7.15
N PRO A 312 -6.41 -21.25 5.92
CA PRO A 312 -7.05 -22.07 4.89
C PRO A 312 -7.24 -23.54 5.27
N ASP A 313 -6.53 -24.00 6.31
CA ASP A 313 -6.60 -25.37 6.82
C ASP A 313 -7.47 -25.45 8.08
N GLY A 314 -8.28 -24.43 8.35
CA GLY A 314 -9.29 -24.40 9.42
C GLY A 314 -8.75 -24.09 10.80
N LYS A 315 -7.46 -23.74 10.91
CA LYS A 315 -6.83 -23.51 12.21
C LYS A 315 -6.88 -22.03 12.61
N LYS A 316 -7.10 -21.76 13.89
CA LYS A 316 -7.19 -20.40 14.43
C LYS A 316 -5.80 -19.79 14.58
N TYR A 317 -5.62 -18.57 14.07
CA TYR A 317 -4.43 -17.76 14.37
C TYR A 317 -4.58 -17.01 15.69
N PRO A 318 -3.45 -16.62 16.31
CA PRO A 318 -3.46 -15.62 17.36
C PRO A 318 -3.99 -14.28 16.85
N GLN A 319 -4.38 -13.40 17.77
CA GLN A 319 -4.81 -12.04 17.43
C GLN A 319 -3.68 -11.28 16.73
N TRP A 320 -3.99 -10.60 15.63
CA TRP A 320 -3.03 -9.84 14.84
C TRP A 320 -3.14 -8.35 15.11
N GLN A 321 -2.03 -7.68 15.43
CA GLN A 321 -2.00 -6.22 15.47
C GLN A 321 -2.04 -5.62 14.06
N TYR A 322 -1.42 -6.31 13.11
CA TYR A 322 -1.45 -6.01 11.69
C TYR A 322 -1.31 -7.30 10.88
N HIS A 323 -1.65 -7.24 9.60
CA HIS A 323 -1.44 -8.32 8.64
C HIS A 323 -0.77 -7.77 7.38
N ALA A 324 0.14 -8.53 6.78
CA ALA A 324 0.86 -8.12 5.59
C ALA A 324 0.70 -9.17 4.47
N ALA A 325 0.58 -8.70 3.23
CA ALA A 325 0.54 -9.53 2.04
C ALA A 325 1.21 -8.84 0.85
N ALA A 326 1.64 -9.63 -0.13
CA ALA A 326 2.15 -9.11 -1.38
C ALA A 326 0.99 -8.84 -2.36
N LEU A 327 0.97 -7.66 -2.97
CA LEU A 327 0.08 -7.32 -4.07
C LEU A 327 0.85 -7.23 -5.36
N ALA A 328 0.51 -8.09 -6.29
CA ALA A 328 0.96 -8.03 -7.66
C ALA A 328 -0.12 -7.38 -8.51
N VAL A 329 0.30 -6.40 -9.28
CA VAL A 329 -0.57 -5.54 -10.06
C VAL A 329 -0.16 -5.72 -11.52
N ALA A 330 -0.75 -6.69 -12.20
CA ALA A 330 -0.33 -7.09 -13.54
C ALA A 330 -1.24 -6.50 -14.61
N ARG A 331 -0.64 -5.97 -15.69
CA ARG A 331 -1.31 -5.72 -16.97
C ARG A 331 -0.97 -6.86 -17.95
N ARG A 332 -1.96 -7.68 -18.26
CA ARG A 332 -1.88 -8.80 -19.21
C ARG A 332 -3.10 -8.78 -20.11
N ASP A 333 -2.92 -8.93 -21.41
CA ASP A 333 -4.01 -9.04 -22.41
C ASP A 333 -5.07 -7.92 -22.32
N GLY A 334 -4.64 -6.69 -22.05
CA GLY A 334 -5.54 -5.56 -21.90
C GLY A 334 -6.45 -5.63 -20.66
N LYS A 335 -6.12 -6.47 -19.68
CA LYS A 335 -6.78 -6.57 -18.37
C LYS A 335 -5.84 -6.17 -17.25
N PHE A 336 -6.44 -5.60 -16.22
CA PHE A 336 -5.79 -5.27 -14.97
C PHE A 336 -6.16 -6.29 -13.91
N VAL A 337 -5.18 -6.99 -13.36
CA VAL A 337 -5.42 -8.09 -12.44
C VAL A 337 -4.64 -7.84 -11.15
N PRO A 338 -5.26 -7.24 -10.12
CA PRO A 338 -4.67 -7.10 -8.80
C PRO A 338 -4.77 -8.46 -8.08
N VAL A 339 -3.63 -9.11 -7.94
CA VAL A 339 -3.45 -10.43 -7.33
C VAL A 339 -2.82 -10.26 -5.96
N VAL A 340 -3.50 -10.74 -4.93
CA VAL A 340 -2.92 -10.85 -3.60
C VAL A 340 -2.30 -12.23 -3.41
N ILE A 341 -1.07 -12.23 -2.92
CA ILE A 341 -0.29 -13.42 -2.59
C ILE A 341 -0.21 -13.47 -1.07
N ASP A 342 -1.03 -14.32 -0.48
CA ASP A 342 -1.16 -14.47 0.97
C ASP A 342 -1.46 -15.94 1.31
N LYS A 343 -0.43 -16.63 1.80
CA LYS A 343 -0.56 -18.03 2.24
C LYS A 343 -1.30 -18.15 3.58
N PHE A 344 -1.29 -17.11 4.41
CA PHE A 344 -1.86 -17.16 5.74
C PHE A 344 -3.38 -17.20 5.66
N LEU A 345 -3.99 -16.48 4.71
CA LEU A 345 -5.44 -16.44 4.56
C LEU A 345 -5.97 -17.27 3.38
N PHE A 346 -5.11 -17.67 2.43
CA PHE A 346 -5.54 -18.40 1.22
C PHE A 346 -4.57 -19.54 0.81
N LYS A 347 -5.11 -20.60 0.18
CA LYS A 347 -4.30 -21.71 -0.38
C LYS A 347 -3.60 -21.35 -1.68
N GLU A 348 -4.11 -20.35 -2.38
CA GLU A 348 -3.67 -19.90 -3.69
C GLU A 348 -3.72 -18.37 -3.74
N PRO A 349 -3.01 -17.72 -4.68
CA PRO A 349 -3.22 -16.30 -4.95
C PRO A 349 -4.68 -16.01 -5.31
N VAL A 350 -5.20 -14.89 -4.80
CA VAL A 350 -6.61 -14.50 -4.93
C VAL A 350 -6.77 -13.08 -5.43
N GLU A 351 -7.95 -12.78 -5.96
CA GLU A 351 -8.34 -11.42 -6.32
C GLU A 351 -8.23 -10.50 -5.10
N PHE A 352 -7.75 -9.28 -5.31
CA PHE A 352 -7.67 -8.28 -4.25
C PHE A 352 -9.01 -8.06 -3.53
N SER A 353 -10.12 -8.06 -4.26
CA SER A 353 -11.46 -7.95 -3.66
C SER A 353 -11.84 -9.14 -2.77
N ALA A 354 -11.37 -10.35 -3.10
CA ALA A 354 -11.59 -11.54 -2.27
C ALA A 354 -10.77 -11.48 -0.98
N TRP A 355 -9.55 -10.95 -1.06
CA TRP A 355 -8.69 -10.73 0.11
C TRP A 355 -9.24 -9.66 1.06
N LEU A 356 -9.71 -8.53 0.53
CA LEU A 356 -10.33 -7.45 1.33
C LEU A 356 -11.52 -7.94 2.16
N LYS A 357 -12.31 -8.89 1.64
CA LYS A 357 -13.46 -9.50 2.34
C LYS A 357 -13.09 -10.30 3.59
N LYS A 358 -11.80 -10.49 3.90
CA LYS A 358 -11.37 -11.13 5.14
C LYS A 358 -11.36 -10.17 6.34
N PHE A 359 -11.35 -8.86 6.10
CA PHE A 359 -11.17 -7.85 7.14
C PHE A 359 -12.47 -7.08 7.40
N ASP A 360 -12.69 -6.65 8.64
CA ASP A 360 -13.78 -5.72 8.95
C ASP A 360 -13.48 -4.33 8.36
N ALA A 361 -14.30 -3.91 7.40
CA ALA A 361 -14.16 -2.63 6.72
C ALA A 361 -14.40 -1.42 7.63
N LYS A 362 -15.13 -1.57 8.75
CA LYS A 362 -15.47 -0.45 9.64
C LYS A 362 -14.31 -0.03 10.54
N THR A 363 -13.39 -0.95 10.83
CA THR A 363 -12.29 -0.73 11.77
C THR A 363 -10.92 -0.90 11.15
N THR A 364 -10.81 -1.31 9.88
CA THR A 364 -9.53 -1.58 9.23
C THR A 364 -9.09 -0.43 8.33
N VAL A 365 -7.81 -0.10 8.39
CA VAL A 365 -7.11 0.74 7.41
C VAL A 365 -6.07 -0.08 6.68
N MET A 366 -5.97 0.16 5.38
CA MET A 366 -4.96 -0.42 4.52
C MET A 366 -3.85 0.59 4.23
N TYR A 367 -2.61 0.14 4.29
CA TYR A 367 -1.44 0.84 3.78
C TYR A 367 -0.89 0.08 2.60
N LEU A 368 -0.44 0.82 1.58
CA LEU A 368 0.11 0.27 0.36
C LEU A 368 1.45 0.91 0.11
N LYS A 369 2.50 0.11 0.18
CA LYS A 369 3.87 0.57 -0.01
C LYS A 369 4.46 -0.09 -1.25
N PRO A 370 4.90 0.68 -2.25
CA PRO A 370 5.61 0.14 -3.39
C PRO A 370 6.80 -0.70 -2.94
N PHE A 371 6.91 -1.92 -3.46
CA PHE A 371 7.95 -2.85 -3.06
C PHE A 371 9.33 -2.33 -3.51
N ARG A 372 10.31 -2.46 -2.61
CA ARG A 372 11.70 -2.13 -2.87
C ARG A 372 12.57 -3.24 -2.31
N LEU A 373 13.61 -3.60 -3.05
CA LEU A 373 14.70 -4.38 -2.49
C LEU A 373 15.44 -3.48 -1.50
N ARG A 374 15.61 -3.94 -0.27
CA ARG A 374 16.32 -3.21 0.78
C ARG A 374 17.32 -4.15 1.41
N ALA A 375 18.59 -3.75 1.44
CA ALA A 375 19.66 -4.55 2.05
C ALA A 375 19.35 -4.89 3.51
N ALA A 376 18.72 -3.97 4.26
CA ALA A 376 18.27 -4.23 5.63
C ALA A 376 17.22 -5.35 5.71
N ASP A 377 16.23 -5.38 4.80
CA ASP A 377 15.20 -6.41 4.79
C ASP A 377 15.74 -7.75 4.26
N GLU A 378 16.66 -7.73 3.29
CA GLU A 378 17.41 -8.93 2.88
C GLU A 378 18.21 -9.51 4.05
N LYS A 379 18.91 -8.67 4.83
CA LYS A 379 19.65 -9.08 6.03
C LYS A 379 18.72 -9.67 7.08
N ARG A 380 17.56 -9.06 7.34
CA ARG A 380 16.56 -9.60 8.30
C ARG A 380 15.99 -10.95 7.88
N LEU A 381 15.97 -11.25 6.57
CA LEU A 381 15.58 -12.58 6.09
C LEU A 381 16.65 -13.65 6.37
N VAL A 382 17.94 -13.33 6.25
CA VAL A 382 19.04 -14.31 6.21
C VAL A 382 20.03 -14.25 7.38
N SER A 383 20.01 -13.19 8.19
CA SER A 383 20.99 -12.95 9.25
C SER A 383 20.33 -12.53 10.57
N PRO A 384 20.75 -13.12 11.70
CA PRO A 384 20.42 -12.60 13.01
C PRO A 384 21.27 -11.36 13.32
N ASP A 385 20.65 -10.17 13.43
CA ASP A 385 21.24 -8.90 13.89
C ASP A 385 21.81 -8.88 15.35
N GLY A 386 21.98 -10.04 16.01
CA GLY A 386 22.50 -10.15 17.37
C GLY A 386 22.11 -11.46 18.09
N ARG A 387 23.02 -12.06 18.86
CA ARG A 387 22.74 -13.28 19.63
C ARG A 387 22.07 -12.93 20.97
N LYS A 388 20.89 -13.48 21.26
CA LYS A 388 20.36 -13.58 22.64
C LYS A 388 19.97 -15.02 22.93
N GLY A 389 20.45 -15.56 24.05
CA GLY A 389 20.20 -16.95 24.48
C GLY A 389 21.36 -17.93 24.25
N LYS A 390 21.34 -19.04 24.99
CA LYS A 390 22.30 -20.15 24.84
C LYS A 390 21.94 -20.98 23.60
N ASN A 391 22.93 -21.67 23.02
CA ASN A 391 22.68 -22.61 21.93
C ASN A 391 21.72 -23.71 22.38
N ILE A 392 20.81 -24.12 21.50
CA ILE A 392 19.91 -25.24 21.77
C ILE A 392 20.51 -26.48 21.09
N VAL A 393 20.72 -27.56 21.85
CA VAL A 393 21.19 -28.84 21.31
C VAL A 393 19.99 -29.77 21.17
N LYS A 394 19.77 -30.32 19.97
CA LYS A 394 18.72 -31.29 19.67
C LYS A 394 19.25 -32.36 18.72
N ASP A 395 19.07 -33.63 19.07
CA ASP A 395 19.47 -34.80 18.27
C ASP A 395 20.95 -34.74 17.81
N GLY A 396 21.85 -34.33 18.71
CA GLY A 396 23.28 -34.19 18.42
C GLY A 396 23.65 -33.00 17.52
N ARG A 397 22.70 -32.13 17.19
CA ARG A 397 22.91 -30.92 16.38
C ARG A 397 22.69 -29.66 17.21
N THR A 398 23.53 -28.66 16.99
CA THR A 398 23.49 -27.36 17.68
C THR A 398 22.74 -26.33 16.83
N TYR A 399 21.74 -25.68 17.41
CA TYR A 399 20.89 -24.67 16.78
C TYR A 399 21.13 -23.28 17.42
N THR A 400 21.22 -22.25 16.58
CA THR A 400 21.55 -20.87 16.98
C THR A 400 20.28 -19.99 17.11
N PRO A 401 20.06 -19.27 18.22
CA PRO A 401 18.88 -18.41 18.41
C PRO A 401 18.86 -17.07 17.63
N TYR A 402 17.66 -16.50 17.43
CA TYR A 402 17.42 -15.21 16.75
C TYR A 402 17.64 -14.00 17.69
N PRO A 403 17.91 -12.79 17.16
CA PRO A 403 18.01 -11.53 17.89
C PRO A 403 16.65 -10.96 18.26
N VAL A 404 16.67 -10.13 19.30
CA VAL A 404 15.63 -9.14 19.57
C VAL A 404 16.13 -7.80 19.02
N GLY A 405 15.39 -7.20 18.08
CA GLY A 405 15.68 -5.85 17.60
C GLY A 405 15.59 -4.82 18.74
N LYS A 406 16.46 -3.81 18.74
CA LYS A 406 16.29 -2.62 19.57
C LYS A 406 15.25 -1.67 18.98
#